data_AF-A0A328S3M5-F1
#
_entry.id   AF-A0A328S3M5-F1
#
_cell.length_a   1.000
_cell.length_b   1.000
_cell.length_c   1.000
_cell.angle_alpha   90.00
_cell.angle_beta   90.00
_cell.angle_gamma   90.00
#
_symmetry.space_group_name_H-M   'P 1'
#
loop_
_entity.id
_entity.type
_entity.pdbx_description
1 polymer ?
#
loop_
_entity_poly.entity_id
_entity_poly.type
_entity_poly.pdbx_seq_one_letter_code
_entity_poly.pdbx_strand_id
1 'polypeptide(L)'
;MNIVIIGGGASGLTTASNIRKYDEDSQIMVFTTQKHVAYSPCAIPYVIGGHIEKFEDIIMHRPEEYMLKNIRIYTQSTVTKINKDQKEITYEDRNGNKQNLKYDKLVIATGGKPLIPPIPGKDLDGVFKVRTVEDGLKIQKYAEKSKNVVLVGGGAIGLELGSELANKGLNVTIAEMMPQLFPRSFDQEMSDKFQEHLQSKKIT
;
A
#
# COMPACT_ATOMS: atom_id res chain seq x y z
N MET A 1 22.48 16.51 12.58
CA MET A 1 21.88 16.96 11.31
C MET A 1 20.40 16.60 11.29
N ASN A 2 19.53 17.42 10.70
CA ASN A 2 18.11 17.15 10.54
C ASN A 2 17.82 16.51 9.18
N ILE A 3 17.37 15.26 9.19
CA ILE A 3 17.07 14.49 8.00
C ILE A 3 15.56 14.26 7.93
N VAL A 4 14.93 14.74 6.87
CA VAL A 4 13.50 14.55 6.60
C VAL A 4 13.33 13.51 5.51
N ILE A 5 12.45 12.54 5.74
CA ILE A 5 12.10 11.48 4.79
C ILE A 5 10.60 11.58 4.52
N ILE A 6 10.21 11.78 3.26
CA ILE A 6 8.80 11.84 2.85
C ILE A 6 8.38 10.47 2.32
N GLY A 7 7.62 9.73 3.10
CA GLY A 7 7.11 8.40 2.80
C GLY A 7 7.58 7.36 3.82
N GLY A 8 6.63 6.73 4.51
CA GLY A 8 6.88 5.68 5.52
C GLY A 8 6.74 4.25 5.00
N GLY A 9 6.90 4.04 3.70
CA GLY A 9 6.91 2.70 3.10
C GLY A 9 8.27 2.02 3.19
N ALA A 10 8.44 0.91 2.45
CA ALA A 10 9.66 0.11 2.47
C ALA A 10 10.93 0.95 2.25
N SER A 11 10.98 1.78 1.20
CA SER A 11 12.15 2.62 0.90
C SER A 11 12.46 3.62 2.01
N GLY A 12 11.46 4.35 2.52
CA GLY A 12 11.67 5.39 3.53
C GLY A 12 12.12 4.84 4.88
N LEU A 13 11.49 3.77 5.36
CA LEU A 13 11.86 3.16 6.64
C LEU A 13 13.19 2.41 6.58
N THR A 14 13.50 1.78 5.44
CA THR A 14 14.82 1.18 5.20
C THR A 14 15.89 2.25 5.16
N THR A 15 15.62 3.39 4.53
CA THR A 15 16.54 4.54 4.54
C THR A 15 16.76 5.07 5.95
N ALA A 16 15.68 5.31 6.72
CA ALA A 16 15.77 5.78 8.10
C ALA A 16 16.59 4.83 8.99
N SER A 17 16.32 3.52 8.89
CA SER A 17 17.00 2.49 9.67
C SER A 17 18.48 2.37 9.31
N ASN A 18 18.81 2.47 8.02
CA ASN A 18 20.21 2.44 7.58
C ASN A 18 20.97 3.70 7.99
N ILE A 19 20.36 4.89 7.88
CA ILE A 19 21.00 6.12 8.39
C ILE A 19 21.33 5.95 9.87
N ARG A 20 20.36 5.51 10.69
CA ARG A 20 20.59 5.30 12.12
C ARG A 20 21.70 4.29 12.41
N LYS A 21 21.90 3.28 11.56
CA LYS A 21 22.99 2.30 11.71
C LYS A 21 24.38 2.91 11.53
N TYR A 22 24.51 3.95 10.72
CA TYR A 22 25.81 4.56 10.39
C TYR A 22 25.99 5.99 10.98
N ASP A 23 24.95 6.54 11.58
CA ASP A 23 24.91 7.88 12.17
C ASP A 23 24.01 7.88 13.42
N GLU A 24 24.64 8.01 14.59
CA GLU A 24 23.97 8.00 15.90
C GLU A 24 23.43 9.38 16.31
N ASP A 25 23.89 10.46 15.68
CA ASP A 25 23.62 11.84 16.13
C ASP A 25 22.48 12.51 15.35
N SER A 26 22.29 12.14 14.09
CA SER A 26 21.28 12.79 13.25
C SER A 26 19.85 12.61 13.77
N GLN A 27 19.05 13.66 13.66
CA GLN A 27 17.61 13.63 13.94
C GLN A 27 16.89 13.19 12.66
N ILE A 28 16.23 12.03 12.72
CA ILE A 28 15.56 11.43 11.57
C ILE A 28 14.05 11.56 11.75
N MET A 29 13.39 12.22 10.79
CA MET A 29 11.95 12.44 10.80
C MET A 29 11.32 11.87 9.53
N VAL A 30 10.40 10.92 9.69
CA VAL A 30 9.68 10.29 8.57
C VAL A 30 8.23 10.76 8.57
N PHE A 31 7.75 11.27 7.44
CA PHE A 31 6.37 11.70 7.27
C PHE A 31 5.61 10.70 6.39
N THR A 32 4.42 10.30 6.80
CA THR A 32 3.57 9.40 6.02
C THR A 32 2.10 9.75 6.18
N THR A 33 1.36 9.65 5.08
CA THR A 33 -0.10 9.83 5.09
C THR A 33 -0.83 8.64 5.69
N GLN A 34 -0.14 7.51 5.90
CA GLN A 34 -0.73 6.27 6.40
C GLN A 34 -0.78 6.26 7.93
N LYS A 35 -1.74 5.52 8.48
CA LYS A 35 -1.86 5.28 9.93
C LYS A 35 -0.85 4.23 10.38
N HIS A 36 -0.75 3.13 9.64
CA HIS A 36 0.20 2.05 9.89
C HIS A 36 1.49 2.23 9.07
N VAL A 37 2.59 1.70 9.61
CA VAL A 37 3.92 1.71 8.99
C VAL A 37 4.52 0.30 9.08
N ALA A 38 5.60 0.06 8.34
CA ALA A 38 6.36 -1.20 8.41
C ALA A 38 5.50 -2.47 8.31
N TYR A 39 4.50 -2.49 7.43
CA TYR A 39 3.70 -3.68 7.14
C TYR A 39 4.00 -4.23 5.76
N SER A 40 3.59 -5.47 5.49
CA SER A 40 3.70 -6.10 4.17
C SER A 40 2.41 -5.91 3.36
N PRO A 41 2.37 -5.03 2.34
CA PRO A 41 1.18 -4.89 1.50
C PRO A 41 0.86 -6.18 0.71
N CYS A 42 1.88 -6.98 0.39
CA CYS A 42 1.74 -8.26 -0.29
C CYS A 42 0.99 -9.29 0.55
N ALA A 43 0.91 -9.11 1.88
CA ALA A 43 0.19 -10.00 2.77
C ALA A 43 -1.32 -9.69 2.84
N ILE A 44 -1.78 -8.55 2.30
CA ILE A 44 -3.19 -8.13 2.35
C ILE A 44 -4.14 -9.20 1.77
N PRO A 45 -3.90 -9.75 0.55
CA PRO A 45 -4.76 -10.81 0.01
C PRO A 45 -4.86 -12.03 0.93
N TYR A 46 -3.74 -12.44 1.54
CA TYR A 46 -3.66 -13.63 2.39
C TYR A 46 -4.38 -13.44 3.75
N VAL A 47 -4.44 -12.21 4.27
CA VAL A 47 -5.31 -11.89 5.41
C VAL A 47 -6.79 -11.99 5.01
N ILE A 48 -7.14 -11.46 3.84
CA ILE A 48 -8.53 -11.53 3.31
C ILE A 48 -8.95 -12.99 3.08
N GLY A 49 -8.06 -13.81 2.51
CA GLY A 49 -8.23 -15.24 2.32
C GLY A 49 -8.29 -16.05 3.62
N GLY A 50 -7.83 -15.48 4.74
CA GLY A 50 -7.81 -16.14 6.05
C GLY A 50 -6.61 -17.05 6.28
N HIS A 51 -5.57 -16.95 5.45
CA HIS A 51 -4.28 -17.61 5.67
C HIS A 51 -3.47 -16.94 6.79
N ILE A 52 -3.74 -15.65 7.03
CA ILE A 52 -3.22 -14.86 8.16
C ILE A 52 -4.42 -14.37 8.96
N GLU A 53 -4.38 -14.50 10.28
CA GLU A 53 -5.55 -14.30 11.14
C GLU A 53 -6.03 -12.84 11.14
N LYS A 54 -5.11 -11.88 11.31
CA LYS A 54 -5.45 -10.47 11.47
C LYS A 54 -4.54 -9.55 10.66
N PHE A 55 -5.04 -8.36 10.31
CA PHE A 55 -4.23 -7.33 9.65
C PHE A 55 -3.12 -6.79 10.56
N GLU A 56 -3.27 -6.89 11.87
CA GLU A 56 -2.23 -6.55 12.83
C GLU A 56 -1.01 -7.45 12.70
N ASP A 57 -1.18 -8.71 12.27
CA ASP A 57 -0.10 -9.70 12.16
C ASP A 57 0.84 -9.42 10.98
N ILE A 58 0.40 -8.59 10.02
CA ILE A 58 1.21 -8.19 8.87
C ILE A 58 1.97 -6.87 9.13
N ILE A 59 1.81 -6.26 10.31
CA ILE A 59 2.55 -5.08 10.77
C ILE A 59 3.79 -5.55 11.52
N MET A 60 4.96 -5.33 10.94
CA MET A 60 6.23 -5.80 11.51
C MET A 60 6.75 -4.90 12.62
N HIS A 61 6.52 -3.58 12.53
CA HIS A 61 6.96 -2.60 13.52
C HIS A 61 5.98 -1.45 13.69
N ARG A 62 5.89 -0.92 14.90
CA ARG A 62 5.09 0.27 15.23
C ARG A 62 5.96 1.54 15.32
N PRO A 63 5.38 2.74 15.12
CA PRO A 63 6.12 4.00 15.24
C PRO A 63 6.92 4.15 16.55
N GLU A 64 6.39 3.62 17.65
CA GLU A 64 7.00 3.68 18.98
C GLU A 64 8.32 2.88 19.04
N GLU A 65 8.42 1.76 18.32
CA GLU A 65 9.65 0.96 18.23
C GLU A 65 10.76 1.69 17.46
N TYR A 66 10.40 2.49 16.44
CA TYR A 66 11.34 3.34 15.73
C TYR A 66 11.83 4.50 16.61
N MET A 67 10.98 5.01 17.49
CA MET A 67 11.35 6.08 18.42
C MET A 67 12.46 5.65 19.39
N LEU A 68 12.49 4.37 19.81
CA LEU A 68 13.59 3.81 20.62
C LEU A 68 14.95 3.89 19.92
N LYS A 69 14.95 4.02 18.59
CA LYS A 69 16.15 4.19 17.75
C LYS A 69 16.32 5.65 17.31
N ASN A 70 15.71 6.61 18.01
CA ASN A 70 15.72 8.03 17.64
C ASN A 70 15.28 8.28 16.19
N ILE A 71 14.29 7.52 15.70
CA ILE A 71 13.63 7.73 14.41
C ILE A 71 12.18 8.13 14.70
N ARG A 72 11.83 9.39 14.43
CA ARG A 72 10.49 9.90 14.70
C ARG A 72 9.62 9.75 13.46
N ILE A 73 8.49 9.05 13.60
CA ILE A 73 7.54 8.84 12.51
C ILE A 73 6.27 9.66 12.75
N TYR A 74 5.99 10.59 11.85
CA TYR A 74 4.78 11.38 11.78
C TYR A 74 3.77 10.67 10.87
N THR A 75 2.96 9.80 11.48
CA THR A 75 1.83 9.14 10.81
C THR A 75 0.68 10.12 10.56
N GLN A 76 -0.16 9.79 9.57
CA GLN A 76 -1.28 10.62 9.13
C GLN A 76 -0.88 12.10 8.91
N SER A 77 0.33 12.33 8.42
CA SER A 77 0.89 13.65 8.19
C SER A 77 1.30 13.80 6.73
N THR A 78 0.83 14.85 6.07
CA THR A 78 0.99 15.05 4.63
C THR A 78 1.93 16.21 4.38
N VAL A 79 3.10 15.94 3.76
CA VAL A 79 3.95 17.00 3.24
C VAL A 79 3.31 17.58 1.98
N THR A 80 2.98 18.88 2.01
CA THR A 80 2.22 19.57 0.95
C THR A 80 3.10 20.46 0.09
N LYS A 81 4.27 20.90 0.59
CA LYS A 81 5.21 21.76 -0.13
C LYS A 81 6.65 21.47 0.27
N ILE A 82 7.56 21.59 -0.69
CA ILE A 82 9.01 21.60 -0.46
C ILE A 82 9.53 22.95 -0.97
N ASN A 83 10.12 23.75 -0.08
CA ASN A 83 10.89 24.93 -0.44
C ASN A 83 12.38 24.57 -0.42
N LYS A 84 12.97 24.40 -1.61
CA LYS A 84 14.37 24.01 -1.75
C LYS A 84 15.33 25.11 -1.33
N ASP A 85 15.02 26.37 -1.62
CA ASP A 85 15.89 27.51 -1.35
C ASP A 85 16.01 27.76 0.16
N GLN A 86 14.91 27.59 0.89
CA GLN A 86 14.87 27.70 2.35
C GLN A 86 15.21 26.38 3.07
N LYS A 87 15.40 25.29 2.32
CA LYS A 87 15.51 23.91 2.83
C LYS A 87 14.44 23.59 3.88
N GLU A 88 13.20 23.80 3.51
CA GLU A 88 12.04 23.68 4.39
C GLU A 88 10.93 22.87 3.73
N ILE A 89 10.22 22.07 4.52
CA ILE A 89 8.96 21.45 4.11
C ILE A 89 7.78 22.13 4.82
N THR A 90 6.64 22.19 4.15
CA THR A 90 5.34 22.43 4.80
C THR A 90 4.60 21.11 4.87
N TYR A 91 4.11 20.75 6.05
CA TYR A 91 3.27 19.57 6.24
C TYR A 91 2.01 19.90 7.02
N GLU A 92 0.97 19.12 6.79
CA GLU A 92 -0.26 19.10 7.57
C GLU A 92 -0.22 17.87 8.48
N ASP A 93 -0.36 18.07 9.79
CA ASP A 93 -0.36 16.98 10.77
C ASP A 93 -1.72 16.24 10.82
N ARG A 94 -1.80 15.21 11.65
CA ARG A 94 -3.02 14.40 11.81
C ARG A 94 -4.25 15.18 12.30
N ASN A 95 -4.06 16.37 12.86
CA ASN A 95 -5.11 17.25 13.37
C ASN A 95 -5.46 18.35 12.36
N GLY A 96 -4.85 18.36 11.17
CA GLY A 96 -5.05 19.39 10.14
C GLY A 96 -4.21 20.66 10.35
N ASN A 97 -3.28 20.68 11.31
CA ASN A 97 -2.45 21.87 11.53
C ASN A 97 -1.31 21.91 10.52
N LYS A 98 -1.13 23.06 9.88
CA LYS A 98 0.00 23.30 8.97
C LYS A 98 1.21 23.75 9.77
N GLN A 99 2.34 23.10 9.50
CA GLN A 99 3.61 23.38 10.14
C GLN A 99 4.72 23.43 9.09
N ASN A 100 5.75 24.22 9.40
CA ASN A 100 6.96 24.31 8.60
C ASN A 100 8.11 23.65 9.36
N LEU A 101 8.97 22.91 8.65
CA LEU A 101 10.11 22.21 9.22
C LEU A 101 11.33 22.34 8.32
N LYS A 102 12.40 22.91 8.86
CA LYS A 102 13.70 22.97 8.19
C LYS A 102 14.41 21.62 8.21
N TYR A 103 15.15 21.34 7.14
CA TYR A 103 15.95 20.13 7.00
C TYR A 103 17.34 20.47 6.47
N ASP A 104 18.31 19.61 6.78
CA ASP A 104 19.63 19.64 6.17
C ASP A 104 19.68 18.71 4.94
N LYS A 105 18.98 17.57 5.03
CA LYS A 105 18.83 16.58 3.97
C LYS A 105 17.37 16.16 3.84
N LEU A 106 16.94 15.95 2.59
CA LEU A 106 15.59 15.50 2.25
C LEU A 106 15.66 14.23 1.41
N VAL A 107 14.90 13.22 1.79
CA VAL A 107 14.70 11.99 1.02
C VAL A 107 13.24 11.92 0.58
N ILE A 108 13.00 11.73 -0.72
CA ILE A 108 11.66 11.52 -1.27
C ILE A 108 11.48 10.02 -1.52
N ALA A 109 10.61 9.40 -0.71
CA ALA A 109 10.30 7.98 -0.72
C ALA A 109 8.77 7.73 -0.75
N THR A 110 8.04 8.58 -1.48
CA THR A 110 6.56 8.64 -1.48
C THR A 110 5.88 7.43 -2.13
N GLY A 111 6.63 6.62 -2.88
CA GLY A 111 6.11 5.44 -3.55
C GLY A 111 5.10 5.76 -4.66
N GLY A 112 4.22 4.79 -4.96
CA GLY A 112 3.19 4.90 -5.98
C GLY A 112 1.77 4.88 -5.42
N LYS A 113 0.82 5.37 -6.22
CA LYS A 113 -0.63 5.32 -5.96
C LYS A 113 -1.32 4.43 -7.01
N PRO A 114 -2.37 3.69 -6.66
CA PRO A 114 -3.17 2.97 -7.64
C PRO A 114 -3.71 3.93 -8.72
N LEU A 115 -3.67 3.49 -9.98
CA LEU A 115 -4.32 4.19 -11.08
C LEU A 115 -5.84 3.93 -10.97
N ILE A 116 -6.62 5.00 -10.83
CA ILE A 116 -8.08 4.92 -10.85
C ILE A 116 -8.54 5.47 -12.20
N PRO A 117 -9.11 4.65 -13.09
CA PRO A 117 -9.55 5.12 -14.41
C PRO A 117 -10.70 6.13 -14.27
N PRO A 118 -10.78 7.14 -15.15
CA PRO A 118 -11.79 8.20 -15.08
C PRO A 118 -13.15 7.73 -15.63
N ILE A 119 -13.72 6.68 -15.03
CA ILE A 119 -14.98 6.07 -15.46
C ILE A 119 -16.14 6.43 -14.50
N PRO A 120 -17.38 6.50 -15.01
CA PRO A 120 -18.56 6.65 -14.16
C PRO A 120 -18.63 5.54 -13.10
N GLY A 121 -19.06 5.90 -11.89
CA GLY A 121 -19.23 4.95 -10.79
C GLY A 121 -17.94 4.57 -10.04
N LYS A 122 -16.78 5.15 -10.39
CA LYS A 122 -15.50 4.87 -9.69
C LYS A 122 -15.50 5.20 -8.18
N ASP A 123 -16.44 6.01 -7.73
CA ASP A 123 -16.58 6.46 -6.33
C ASP A 123 -17.77 5.80 -5.61
N LEU A 124 -18.40 4.76 -6.19
CA LEU A 124 -19.47 4.02 -5.52
C LEU A 124 -18.94 3.24 -4.31
N ASP A 125 -19.78 3.04 -3.29
CA ASP A 125 -19.41 2.40 -2.01
C ASP A 125 -18.83 0.98 -2.17
N GLY A 126 -19.18 0.27 -3.24
CA GLY A 126 -18.69 -1.08 -3.55
C GLY A 126 -17.43 -1.12 -4.43
N VAL A 127 -16.84 0.04 -4.75
CA VAL A 127 -15.62 0.13 -5.57
C VAL A 127 -14.42 0.41 -4.68
N PHE A 128 -13.46 -0.51 -4.72
CA PHE A 128 -12.28 -0.46 -3.86
C PHE A 128 -11.00 -0.40 -4.69
N LYS A 129 -9.98 0.23 -4.11
CA LYS A 129 -8.58 0.01 -4.44
C LYS A 129 -7.97 -0.85 -3.34
N VAL A 130 -6.85 -1.52 -3.63
CA VAL A 130 -6.08 -2.25 -2.62
C VAL A 130 -4.64 -1.75 -2.61
N ARG A 131 -4.22 -1.15 -1.49
CA ARG A 131 -2.85 -0.68 -1.31
C ARG A 131 -2.40 -0.68 0.15
N THR A 132 -3.31 -0.37 1.07
CA THR A 132 -3.02 -0.25 2.51
C THR A 132 -3.82 -1.23 3.35
N VAL A 133 -3.46 -1.35 4.63
CA VAL A 133 -4.22 -2.14 5.62
C VAL A 133 -5.68 -1.69 5.68
N GLU A 134 -5.94 -0.38 5.64
CA GLU A 134 -7.30 0.17 5.68
C GLU A 134 -8.11 -0.19 4.43
N ASP A 135 -7.46 -0.25 3.26
CA ASP A 135 -8.11 -0.73 2.04
C ASP A 135 -8.50 -2.20 2.20
N GLY A 136 -7.59 -3.04 2.71
CA GLY A 136 -7.84 -4.47 2.95
C GLY A 136 -8.99 -4.71 3.94
N LEU A 137 -9.04 -3.96 5.04
CA LEU A 137 -10.12 -4.02 6.03
C LEU A 137 -11.49 -3.68 5.42
N LYS A 138 -11.54 -2.64 4.56
CA LYS A 138 -12.78 -2.27 3.86
C LYS A 138 -13.23 -3.37 2.92
N ILE A 139 -12.31 -3.92 2.14
CA ILE A 139 -12.59 -5.02 1.20
C ILE A 139 -13.10 -6.25 1.95
N GLN A 140 -12.41 -6.69 3.01
CA GLN A 140 -12.79 -7.86 3.81
C GLN A 140 -14.22 -7.70 4.36
N LYS A 141 -14.51 -6.57 4.98
CA LYS A 141 -15.83 -6.27 5.55
C LYS A 141 -16.94 -6.21 4.48
N TYR A 142 -16.65 -5.67 3.31
CA TYR A 142 -17.63 -5.61 2.23
C TYR A 142 -17.87 -6.99 1.59
N ALA A 143 -16.81 -7.80 1.48
CA ALA A 143 -16.86 -9.15 0.94
C ALA A 143 -17.75 -10.09 1.76
N GLU A 144 -17.81 -9.95 3.09
CA GLU A 144 -18.69 -10.74 3.97
C GLU A 144 -20.17 -10.67 3.58
N LYS A 145 -20.60 -9.57 2.95
CA LYS A 145 -22.00 -9.33 2.54
C LYS A 145 -22.20 -9.46 1.04
N SER A 146 -21.16 -9.87 0.31
CA SER A 146 -21.14 -9.91 -1.14
C SER A 146 -21.16 -11.35 -1.63
N LYS A 147 -21.75 -11.56 -2.81
CA LYS A 147 -21.71 -12.86 -3.50
C LYS A 147 -20.87 -12.85 -4.76
N ASN A 148 -20.81 -11.70 -5.44
CA ASN A 148 -20.09 -11.53 -6.69
C ASN A 148 -19.07 -10.41 -6.52
N VAL A 149 -17.89 -10.59 -7.09
CA VAL A 149 -16.83 -9.58 -7.09
C VAL A 149 -16.20 -9.53 -8.48
N VAL A 150 -15.91 -8.30 -8.92
CA VAL A 150 -15.19 -8.04 -10.18
C VAL A 150 -13.85 -7.43 -9.84
N LEU A 151 -12.78 -8.07 -10.30
CA LEU A 151 -11.41 -7.56 -10.20
C LEU A 151 -11.11 -6.84 -11.50
N VAL A 152 -10.81 -5.54 -11.42
CA VAL A 152 -10.43 -4.75 -12.59
C VAL A 152 -8.90 -4.75 -12.68
N GLY A 153 -8.38 -5.61 -13.56
CA GLY A 153 -6.96 -5.85 -13.80
C GLY A 153 -6.55 -7.30 -13.51
N GLY A 154 -6.04 -7.99 -14.53
CA GLY A 154 -5.48 -9.34 -14.53
C GLY A 154 -3.96 -9.37 -14.30
N GLY A 155 -3.44 -8.45 -13.49
CA GLY A 155 -2.06 -8.49 -13.00
C GLY A 155 -1.94 -9.18 -11.64
N ALA A 156 -0.71 -9.36 -11.14
CA ALA A 156 -0.41 -10.09 -9.89
C ALA A 156 -1.39 -9.79 -8.74
N ILE A 157 -1.60 -8.52 -8.42
CA ILE A 157 -2.44 -8.09 -7.29
C ILE A 157 -3.91 -8.50 -7.49
N GLY A 158 -4.46 -8.29 -8.69
CA GLY A 158 -5.85 -8.63 -8.99
C GLY A 158 -6.09 -10.13 -8.99
N LEU A 159 -5.12 -10.89 -9.51
CA LEU A 159 -5.16 -12.35 -9.56
C LEU A 159 -5.01 -12.99 -8.18
N GLU A 160 -4.08 -12.51 -7.34
CA GLU A 160 -3.92 -12.94 -5.95
C GLU A 160 -5.20 -12.67 -5.15
N LEU A 161 -5.67 -11.41 -5.14
CA LEU A 161 -6.88 -11.04 -4.40
C LEU A 161 -8.12 -11.79 -4.93
N GLY A 162 -8.26 -11.94 -6.24
CA GLY A 162 -9.34 -12.69 -6.85
C GLY A 162 -9.33 -14.16 -6.43
N SER A 163 -8.15 -14.80 -6.43
CA SER A 163 -8.01 -16.19 -5.99
C SER A 163 -8.39 -16.36 -4.51
N GLU A 164 -7.96 -15.44 -3.64
CA GLU A 164 -8.29 -15.49 -2.22
C GLU A 164 -9.79 -15.25 -1.95
N LEU A 165 -10.43 -14.36 -2.70
CA LEU A 165 -11.87 -14.15 -2.60
C LEU A 165 -12.67 -15.34 -3.13
N ALA A 166 -12.19 -16.01 -4.19
CA ALA A 166 -12.78 -17.25 -4.69
C ALA A 166 -12.68 -18.38 -3.65
N ASN A 167 -11.54 -18.51 -2.97
CA ASN A 167 -11.35 -19.46 -1.86
C ASN A 167 -12.33 -19.20 -0.71
N LYS A 168 -12.77 -17.95 -0.53
CA LYS A 168 -13.81 -17.55 0.44
C LYS A 168 -15.24 -17.77 -0.05
N GLY A 169 -15.41 -18.36 -1.24
CA GLY A 169 -16.71 -18.73 -1.80
C GLY A 169 -17.43 -17.62 -2.57
N LEU A 170 -16.76 -16.51 -2.89
CA LEU A 170 -17.32 -15.49 -3.78
C LEU A 170 -17.22 -15.93 -5.24
N ASN A 171 -18.20 -15.52 -6.06
CA ASN A 171 -18.12 -15.64 -7.51
C ASN A 171 -17.22 -14.52 -8.03
N VAL A 172 -16.08 -14.89 -8.59
CA VAL A 172 -15.04 -13.95 -9.01
C VAL A 172 -15.03 -13.82 -10.52
N THR A 173 -15.02 -12.58 -11.00
CA THR A 173 -14.77 -12.24 -12.40
C THR A 173 -13.55 -11.34 -12.50
N ILE A 174 -12.66 -11.61 -13.45
CA ILE A 174 -11.46 -10.81 -13.68
C ILE A 174 -11.58 -10.11 -15.04
N ALA A 175 -11.70 -8.79 -15.00
CA ALA A 175 -11.74 -7.95 -16.19
C ALA A 175 -10.35 -7.37 -16.46
N GLU A 176 -9.71 -7.81 -17.54
CA GLU A 176 -8.42 -7.28 -18.01
C GLU A 176 -8.62 -6.51 -19.33
N MET A 177 -7.94 -5.37 -19.44
CA MET A 177 -7.96 -4.53 -20.64
C MET A 177 -7.08 -5.11 -21.75
N MET A 178 -5.99 -5.77 -21.36
CA MET A 178 -5.07 -6.44 -22.28
C MET A 178 -5.63 -7.80 -22.74
N PRO A 179 -5.17 -8.34 -23.89
CA PRO A 179 -5.64 -9.62 -24.39
C PRO A 179 -5.30 -10.86 -23.54
N GLN A 180 -4.50 -10.69 -22.49
CA GLN A 180 -3.95 -11.78 -21.68
C GLN A 180 -3.79 -11.38 -20.21
N LEU A 181 -3.74 -12.37 -19.32
CA LEU A 181 -3.34 -12.21 -17.93
C LEU A 181 -1.82 -12.00 -17.83
N PHE A 182 -1.38 -11.37 -16.74
CA PHE A 182 0.03 -11.05 -16.51
C PHE A 182 0.75 -10.42 -17.73
N PRO A 183 0.18 -9.39 -18.40
CA PRO A 183 0.68 -8.89 -19.68
C PRO A 183 2.10 -8.29 -19.64
N ARG A 184 2.66 -8.09 -18.45
CA ARG A 184 4.02 -7.56 -18.24
C ARG A 184 5.02 -8.61 -17.75
N SER A 185 4.57 -9.83 -17.51
CA SER A 185 5.38 -10.87 -16.86
C SER A 185 5.38 -12.19 -17.62
N PHE A 186 4.29 -12.53 -18.30
CA PHE A 186 4.13 -13.79 -19.02
C PHE A 186 4.04 -13.56 -20.53
N ASP A 187 4.54 -14.52 -21.28
CA ASP A 187 4.16 -14.69 -22.68
C ASP A 187 2.73 -15.26 -22.77
N GLN A 188 2.22 -15.36 -24.00
CA GLN A 188 0.85 -15.82 -24.24
C GLN A 188 0.66 -17.27 -23.75
N GLU A 189 1.62 -18.17 -23.99
CA GLU A 189 1.49 -19.58 -23.61
C GLU A 189 1.38 -19.76 -22.09
N MET A 190 2.19 -19.03 -21.32
CA MET A 190 2.10 -19.05 -19.87
C MET A 190 0.79 -18.43 -19.37
N SER A 191 0.34 -17.33 -20.00
CA SER A 191 -0.94 -16.71 -19.68
C SER A 191 -2.11 -17.64 -19.93
N ASP A 192 -2.14 -18.34 -21.06
CA ASP A 192 -3.23 -19.26 -21.42
C ASP A 192 -3.35 -20.39 -20.40
N LYS A 193 -2.22 -21.01 -20.03
CA LYS A 193 -2.20 -22.04 -18.97
C LYS A 193 -2.70 -21.49 -17.62
N PHE A 194 -2.35 -20.25 -17.30
CA PHE A 194 -2.82 -19.62 -16.07
C PHE A 194 -4.33 -19.32 -16.12
N GLN A 195 -4.83 -18.85 -17.25
CA GLN A 195 -6.25 -18.60 -17.47
C GLN A 195 -7.06 -19.89 -17.39
N GLU A 196 -6.61 -20.97 -18.04
CA GLU A 196 -7.22 -22.31 -17.93
C GLU A 196 -7.27 -22.78 -16.47
N HIS A 197 -6.21 -22.55 -15.70
CA HIS A 197 -6.18 -22.88 -14.29
C HIS A 197 -7.26 -22.12 -13.50
N LEU A 198 -7.36 -20.79 -13.68
CA LEU A 198 -8.39 -19.98 -13.01
C LEU A 198 -9.81 -20.41 -13.41
N GLN A 199 -10.04 -20.69 -14.68
CA GLN A 199 -11.33 -21.17 -15.19
C GLN A 199 -11.70 -22.54 -14.60
N SER A 200 -10.72 -23.43 -14.41
CA SER A 200 -10.93 -24.70 -13.71
C SER A 200 -11.38 -24.52 -12.24
N LYS A 201 -11.06 -23.36 -11.64
CA LYS A 201 -11.52 -22.94 -10.31
C LYS A 201 -12.83 -22.15 -10.34
N LYS A 202 -13.50 -22.08 -11.49
CA LYS A 202 -14.74 -21.32 -11.73
C LYS A 202 -14.58 -19.81 -11.55
N ILE A 203 -13.37 -19.30 -11.70
CA ILE A 203 -13.11 -17.86 -11.82
C ILE A 203 -13.35 -17.49 -13.28
N THR A 204 -14.20 -16.49 -13.50
CA THR A 204 -14.57 -16.01 -14.85
C THR A 204 -13.56 -15.00 -15.35
#